data_AF-A0A6P0SDY9-F1
#
_entry.id   AF-A0A6P0SDY9-F1
#
_cell.length_a   1.000
_cell.length_b   1.000
_cell.length_c   1.000
_cell.angle_alpha   90.00
_cell.angle_beta   90.00
_cell.angle_gamma   90.00
#
_symmetry.space_group_name_H-M   'P 1'
#
loop_
_entity.id
_entity.type
_entity.pdbx_description
1 polymer ?
#
loop_
_entity_poly.entity_id
_entity_poly.type
_entity_poly.pdbx_seq_one_letter_code
_entity_poly.pdbx_strand_id
1 'polypeptide(L)'
;RTKDIERAIEQQPGLLDQSKKKLLEDSNLANQIERISVTPNNLSLEEISKLWGTFQTQYRLSAAYKISVVLIESQIPVKTPLPVLSRGADDRGPASQAGTIPPLPGLTAIKPPQNERYLTVDKDLIIEGYNLENSEEVHFGHPHLENPIVLTNLKDVSATQIRVTLDGIQWLAGFYTVTVHVSESGRTRITNSMTFPLVPEVTAPEVTAITIPEPGNRLTLTCKPGVKEGQQVALLLGDLAIPSQFPTPQSQDPILEKNLTFNVSNVTPGTYVVRLRVDGVDSVPIDFSKQPPEFKEDQKVTIEKSSS
;
A
#
# COMPACT_ATOMS: atom_id res chain seq x y z
N ARG A 1 17.59 11.61 61.84
CA ARG A 1 18.44 11.56 60.63
C ARG A 1 18.99 12.93 60.20
N THR A 2 18.41 14.07 60.60
CA THR A 2 19.00 15.42 60.36
C THR A 2 20.12 15.79 61.36
N LYS A 3 20.07 15.22 62.58
CA LYS A 3 21.00 15.57 63.67
C LYS A 3 22.47 15.25 63.39
N ASP A 4 22.78 14.30 62.50
CA ASP A 4 24.17 13.90 62.23
C ASP A 4 24.92 14.93 61.37
N ILE A 5 24.21 15.65 60.49
CA ILE A 5 24.79 16.71 59.65
C ILE A 5 24.97 18.00 60.47
N GLU A 6 23.97 18.38 61.25
CA GLU A 6 24.04 19.53 62.16
C GLU A 6 25.16 19.34 63.18
N ARG A 7 25.27 18.15 63.79
CA ARG A 7 26.35 17.81 64.72
C ARG A 7 27.73 17.81 64.04
N ALA A 8 27.83 17.37 62.78
CA ALA A 8 29.09 17.39 62.04
C ALA A 8 29.54 18.82 61.70
N ILE A 9 28.61 19.72 61.40
CA ILE A 9 28.88 21.16 61.16
C ILE A 9 29.29 21.87 62.45
N GLU A 10 28.63 21.57 63.58
CA GLU A 10 28.98 22.12 64.89
C GLU A 10 30.35 21.63 65.40
N GLN A 11 30.68 20.35 65.16
CA GLN A 11 31.95 19.74 65.61
C GLN A 11 33.17 20.14 64.76
N GLN A 12 32.98 20.55 63.51
CA GLN A 12 34.04 21.08 62.64
C GLN A 12 33.62 22.39 61.96
N PRO A 13 33.75 23.54 62.64
CA PRO A 13 33.30 24.84 62.13
C PRO A 13 34.03 25.32 60.86
N GLY A 14 35.13 24.69 60.47
CA GLY A 14 35.88 24.97 59.24
C GLY A 14 35.41 24.21 57.99
N LEU A 15 34.40 23.32 58.10
CA LEU A 15 33.94 22.51 56.96
C LEU A 15 33.14 23.34 55.93
N LEU A 16 32.45 24.37 56.41
CA LEU A 16 31.71 25.35 55.61
C LEU A 16 32.39 26.70 55.74
N ASP A 17 33.27 27.01 54.80
CA ASP A 17 33.85 28.36 54.67
C ASP A 17 32.73 29.41 54.48
N GLN A 18 33.00 30.65 54.88
CA GLN A 18 32.11 31.82 54.77
C GLN A 18 31.51 31.95 53.36
N SER A 19 32.33 31.68 52.32
CA SER A 19 31.89 31.68 50.92
C SER A 19 30.76 30.67 50.64
N LYS A 20 30.86 29.45 51.19
CA LYS A 20 29.86 28.39 51.01
C LYS A 20 28.61 28.63 51.85
N LYS A 21 28.75 29.22 53.04
CA LYS A 21 27.59 29.64 53.85
C LYS A 21 26.79 30.70 53.12
N LYS A 22 27.47 31.72 52.59
CA LYS A 22 26.84 32.76 51.78
C LYS A 22 26.14 32.19 50.54
N LEU A 23 26.76 31.23 49.85
CA LEU A 23 26.12 30.57 48.69
C LEU A 23 24.83 29.81 49.06
N LEU A 24 24.77 29.20 50.24
CA LEU A 24 23.57 28.52 50.73
C LEU A 24 22.50 29.51 51.21
N GLU A 25 22.90 30.63 51.81
CA GLU A 25 22.00 31.72 52.19
C GLU A 25 21.37 32.41 50.97
N ASP A 26 22.16 32.61 49.91
CA ASP A 26 21.70 33.16 48.62
C ASP A 26 20.90 32.12 47.80
N SER A 27 20.88 30.84 48.21
CA SER A 27 20.13 29.79 47.54
C SER A 27 18.67 29.75 47.99
N ASN A 28 17.74 29.53 47.04
CA ASN A 28 16.32 29.33 47.35
C ASN A 28 15.98 27.89 47.78
N LEU A 29 16.99 27.05 48.07
CA LEU A 29 16.81 25.62 48.38
C LEU A 29 15.92 25.37 49.60
N ALA A 30 15.95 26.23 50.61
CA ALA A 30 15.10 26.14 51.79
C ALA A 30 13.61 26.38 51.48
N ASN A 31 13.31 27.08 50.39
CA ASN A 31 11.95 27.38 49.94
C ASN A 31 11.40 26.34 48.96
N GLN A 32 12.19 25.30 48.63
CA GLN A 32 11.74 24.22 47.76
C GLN A 32 10.57 23.47 48.40
N ILE A 33 9.49 23.29 47.62
CA ILE A 33 8.26 22.62 48.09
C ILE A 33 8.53 21.15 48.44
N GLU A 34 9.34 20.46 47.64
CA GLU A 34 9.72 19.07 47.89
C GLU A 34 10.88 18.99 48.88
N ARG A 35 10.72 18.15 49.90
CA ARG A 35 11.73 17.93 50.93
C ARG A 35 12.95 17.20 50.35
N ILE A 36 14.13 17.76 50.56
CA ILE A 36 15.40 17.14 50.20
C ILE A 36 15.64 15.93 51.10
N SER A 37 15.83 14.76 50.48
CA SER A 37 16.21 13.54 51.19
C SER A 37 17.71 13.30 51.04
N VAL A 38 18.41 13.20 52.16
CA VAL A 38 19.84 12.82 52.22
C VAL A 38 19.94 11.44 52.85
N THR A 39 20.42 10.46 52.08
CA THR A 39 20.54 9.07 52.52
C THR A 39 22.00 8.63 52.39
N PRO A 40 22.62 8.05 53.43
CA PRO A 40 23.96 7.48 53.30
C PRO A 40 23.97 6.37 52.26
N ASN A 41 24.97 6.38 51.37
CA ASN A 41 25.20 5.33 50.39
C ASN A 41 26.44 4.54 50.80
N ASN A 42 26.24 3.27 51.16
CA ASN A 42 27.34 2.41 51.61
C ASN A 42 28.08 1.88 50.39
N LEU A 43 29.27 2.42 50.12
CA LEU A 43 30.18 1.90 49.10
C LEU A 43 31.07 0.83 49.70
N SER A 44 31.28 -0.26 48.95
CA SER A 44 32.23 -1.31 49.28
C SER A 44 33.68 -0.84 49.13
N LEU A 45 34.63 -1.56 49.74
CA LEU A 45 36.06 -1.23 49.66
C LEU A 45 36.57 -1.22 48.22
N GLU A 46 36.08 -2.13 47.38
CA GLU A 46 36.45 -2.20 45.97
C GLU A 46 35.97 -0.95 45.20
N GLU A 47 34.72 -0.53 45.41
CA GLU A 47 34.16 0.67 44.77
C GLU A 47 34.90 1.94 45.20
N ILE A 48 35.18 2.07 46.49
CA ILE A 48 35.95 3.22 47.01
C ILE A 48 37.38 3.18 46.44
N SER A 49 38.02 2.00 46.35
CA SER A 49 39.36 1.86 45.79
C SER A 49 39.42 2.24 44.30
N LYS A 50 38.42 1.82 43.51
CA LYS A 50 38.33 2.20 42.09
C LYS A 50 38.12 3.71 41.94
N LEU A 51 37.24 4.30 42.75
CA LEU A 51 36.95 5.74 42.72
C LEU A 51 38.21 6.58 43.03
N TRP A 52 38.96 6.25 44.08
CA TRP A 52 40.20 6.96 44.38
C TRP A 52 41.31 6.69 43.37
N GLY A 53 41.35 5.48 42.78
CA GLY A 53 42.24 5.16 41.67
C GLY A 53 42.08 6.12 40.49
N THR A 54 40.84 6.50 40.15
CA THR A 54 40.57 7.48 39.09
C THR A 54 41.08 8.89 39.39
N PHE A 55 41.10 9.31 40.65
CA PHE A 55 41.60 10.63 41.05
C PHE A 55 43.13 10.69 41.17
N GLN A 56 43.85 9.58 40.95
CA GLN A 56 45.31 9.47 41.09
C GLN A 56 45.85 10.02 42.42
N THR A 57 45.07 9.92 43.49
CA THR A 57 45.42 10.45 44.82
C THR A 57 45.38 9.34 45.86
N GLN A 58 46.06 9.59 46.99
CA GLN A 58 46.05 8.65 48.11
C GLN A 58 44.64 8.54 48.70
N TYR A 59 44.31 7.32 49.15
CA TYR A 59 43.05 7.04 49.82
C TYR A 59 42.84 7.96 51.03
N ARG A 60 41.69 8.63 51.07
CA ARG A 60 41.27 9.47 52.20
C ARG A 60 39.96 8.95 52.79
N LEU A 61 39.77 9.16 54.09
CA LEU A 61 38.51 8.85 54.76
C LEU A 61 37.35 9.54 54.03
N SER A 62 36.39 8.74 53.57
CA SER A 62 35.31 9.18 52.68
C SER A 62 33.96 8.63 53.14
N ALA A 63 32.89 9.38 52.93
CA ALA A 63 31.52 8.93 53.11
C ALA A 63 30.68 9.37 51.91
N ALA A 64 29.90 8.44 51.34
CA ALA A 64 29.04 8.73 50.21
C ALA A 64 27.59 8.95 50.68
N TYR A 65 26.94 9.94 50.09
CA TYR A 65 25.53 10.25 50.34
C TYR A 65 24.81 10.42 49.01
N LYS A 66 23.59 9.90 48.94
CA LYS A 66 22.66 10.17 47.85
C LYS A 66 21.70 11.27 48.29
N ILE A 67 21.65 12.34 47.52
CA ILE A 67 20.71 13.45 47.70
C ILE A 67 19.62 13.32 46.64
N SER A 68 18.35 13.42 47.01
CA SER A 68 17.23 13.26 46.08
C SER A 68 16.16 14.34 46.25
N VAL A 69 15.59 14.67 45.08
CA VAL A 69 14.84 15.87 44.68
C VAL A 69 15.57 17.18 44.95
N VAL A 70 16.40 17.56 43.98
CA VAL A 70 16.87 18.94 43.84
C VAL A 70 16.20 19.48 42.58
N LEU A 71 15.26 20.42 42.74
CA LEU A 71 14.65 21.08 41.61
C LEU A 71 15.57 22.20 41.16
N ILE A 72 16.04 22.12 39.92
CA ILE A 72 16.85 23.17 39.31
C ILE A 72 15.95 23.88 38.31
N GLU A 73 15.53 25.08 38.68
CA GLU A 73 14.76 25.96 37.80
C GLU A 73 15.71 26.90 37.05
N SER A 74 15.55 26.99 35.74
CA SER A 74 16.31 27.94 34.92
C SER A 74 15.72 29.34 35.06
N GLN A 75 16.55 30.32 35.42
CA GLN A 75 16.16 31.74 35.43
C GLN A 75 16.32 32.42 34.07
N ILE A 76 16.62 31.66 33.01
CA ILE A 76 16.72 32.21 31.65
C ILE A 76 15.33 32.71 31.23
N PRO A 77 15.17 33.99 30.85
CA PRO A 77 13.88 34.50 30.39
C PRO A 77 13.37 33.68 29.21
N VAL A 78 12.25 32.99 29.39
CA VAL A 78 11.58 32.26 28.32
C VAL A 78 10.80 33.28 27.49
N LYS A 79 10.82 33.17 26.16
CA LYS A 79 9.96 33.99 25.30
C LYS A 79 8.50 33.66 25.62
N THR A 80 7.74 34.64 26.10
CA THR A 80 6.28 34.52 26.28
C THR A 80 5.61 34.68 24.91
N PRO A 81 5.06 33.60 24.30
CA PRO A 81 4.35 33.75 23.04
C PRO A 81 3.07 34.57 23.26
N LEU A 82 2.66 35.30 22.23
CA LEU A 82 1.35 35.95 22.22
C LEU A 82 0.23 34.90 22.26
N PRO A 83 -0.90 35.19 22.93
CA PRO A 83 -2.09 34.35 22.86
C PRO A 83 -2.53 34.13 21.40
N VAL A 84 -2.84 32.88 21.04
CA VAL A 84 -3.32 32.53 19.70
C VAL A 84 -4.74 33.05 19.52
N LEU A 85 -4.94 33.95 18.55
CA LEU A 85 -6.25 34.58 18.29
C LEU A 85 -7.16 33.75 17.38
N SER A 86 -6.60 32.84 16.58
CA SER A 86 -7.38 31.94 15.73
C SER A 86 -6.62 30.67 15.38
N ARG A 87 -7.37 29.58 15.15
CA ARG A 87 -6.86 28.32 14.61
C ARG A 87 -7.29 28.21 13.15
N GLY A 88 -6.40 28.40 12.18
CA GLY A 88 -6.73 28.25 10.76
C GLY A 88 -7.84 29.20 10.26
N ALA A 89 -8.44 28.86 9.10
CA ALA A 89 -9.62 29.56 8.60
C ALA A 89 -10.85 29.20 9.46
N ASP A 90 -11.69 30.18 9.76
CA ASP A 90 -12.91 30.02 10.57
C ASP A 90 -12.70 29.47 12.00
N ASP A 91 -11.52 29.68 12.59
CA ASP A 91 -11.14 29.20 13.94
C ASP A 91 -11.18 27.67 14.11
N ARG A 92 -11.03 26.94 13.00
CA ARG A 92 -10.95 25.47 12.94
C ARG A 92 -9.51 24.96 12.89
N GLY A 93 -9.17 24.14 13.88
CA GLY A 93 -7.96 23.30 13.85
C GLY A 93 -8.16 22.00 13.06
N PRO A 94 -7.12 21.15 13.00
CA PRO A 94 -7.20 19.82 12.38
C PRO A 94 -8.35 19.01 13.01
N ALA A 95 -9.20 18.41 12.18
CA ALA A 95 -10.26 17.53 12.65
C ALA A 95 -9.63 16.28 13.31
N SER A 96 -10.04 15.99 14.53
CA SER A 96 -9.68 14.75 15.24
C SER A 96 -10.83 13.75 15.11
N GLN A 97 -10.58 12.54 14.62
CA GLN A 97 -11.58 11.50 14.47
C GLN A 97 -11.31 10.35 15.44
N ALA A 98 -12.34 9.95 16.20
CA ALA A 98 -12.28 8.82 17.15
C ALA A 98 -12.72 7.47 16.53
N GLY A 99 -13.11 7.48 15.25
CA GLY A 99 -13.58 6.29 14.52
C GLY A 99 -12.46 5.53 13.81
N THR A 100 -12.74 4.28 13.42
CA THR A 100 -11.81 3.40 12.69
C THR A 100 -11.90 3.52 11.18
N ILE A 101 -12.94 4.18 10.64
CA ILE A 101 -13.08 4.45 9.21
C ILE A 101 -12.25 5.70 8.89
N PRO A 102 -11.30 5.63 7.94
CA PRO A 102 -10.53 6.81 7.53
C PRO A 102 -11.44 7.95 7.07
N PRO A 103 -11.09 9.21 7.34
CA PRO A 103 -11.91 10.36 6.93
C PRO A 103 -11.80 10.65 5.43
N LEU A 104 -10.88 10.00 4.72
CA LEU A 104 -10.65 10.19 3.29
C LEU A 104 -11.31 9.05 2.51
N PRO A 105 -11.77 9.32 1.28
CA PRO A 105 -12.31 8.27 0.43
C PRO A 105 -11.20 7.27 0.09
N GLY A 106 -11.54 5.99 0.16
CA GLY A 106 -10.58 4.92 -0.04
C GLY A 106 -11.25 3.66 -0.55
N LEU A 107 -10.56 2.95 -1.45
CA LEU A 107 -11.03 1.71 -2.04
C LEU A 107 -10.43 0.51 -1.28
N THR A 108 -11.26 -0.50 -1.03
CA THR A 108 -10.90 -1.71 -0.28
C THR A 108 -10.96 -2.98 -1.11
N ALA A 109 -11.84 -3.06 -2.11
CA ALA A 109 -11.91 -4.22 -3.00
C ALA A 109 -12.46 -3.86 -4.39
N ILE A 110 -12.04 -4.64 -5.39
CA ILE A 110 -12.64 -4.69 -6.72
C ILE A 110 -13.16 -6.12 -6.91
N LYS A 111 -14.45 -6.28 -7.21
CA LYS A 111 -15.10 -7.59 -7.29
C LYS A 111 -15.93 -7.72 -8.56
N PRO A 112 -16.01 -8.93 -9.13
CA PRO A 112 -17.01 -9.25 -10.14
C PRO A 112 -18.42 -9.21 -9.52
N PRO A 113 -19.47 -9.09 -10.35
CA PRO A 113 -20.84 -9.14 -9.86
C PRO A 113 -21.19 -10.55 -9.39
N GLN A 114 -22.29 -10.68 -8.65
CA GLN A 114 -22.68 -11.95 -8.06
C GLN A 114 -22.81 -13.04 -9.14
N ASN A 115 -22.22 -14.22 -8.88
CA ASN A 115 -22.12 -15.39 -9.76
C ASN A 115 -21.03 -15.36 -10.84
N GLU A 116 -20.32 -14.26 -11.01
CA GLU A 116 -19.13 -14.23 -11.88
C GLU A 116 -17.87 -14.54 -11.07
N ARG A 117 -16.91 -15.25 -11.68
CA ARG A 117 -15.65 -15.67 -11.00
C ARG A 117 -14.42 -14.88 -11.45
N TYR A 118 -14.57 -14.09 -12.49
CA TYR A 118 -13.50 -13.29 -13.08
C TYR A 118 -14.11 -12.02 -13.69
N LEU A 119 -13.25 -11.04 -13.98
CA LEU A 119 -13.66 -9.74 -14.51
C LEU A 119 -13.47 -9.71 -16.02
N THR A 120 -14.52 -9.36 -16.74
CA THR A 120 -14.57 -9.29 -18.21
C THR A 120 -15.33 -8.03 -18.63
N VAL A 121 -15.25 -7.69 -19.92
CA VAL A 121 -16.01 -6.57 -20.50
C VAL A 121 -17.50 -6.91 -20.61
N ASP A 122 -18.32 -5.88 -20.82
CA ASP A 122 -19.79 -5.95 -20.90
C ASP A 122 -20.46 -6.51 -19.63
N LYS A 123 -19.75 -6.48 -18.51
CA LYS A 123 -20.24 -6.84 -17.18
C LYS A 123 -20.08 -5.66 -16.23
N ASP A 124 -20.86 -5.70 -15.16
CA ASP A 124 -20.70 -4.76 -14.05
C ASP A 124 -19.41 -5.09 -13.27
N LEU A 125 -18.74 -4.06 -12.78
CA LEU A 125 -17.62 -4.09 -11.84
C LEU A 125 -18.11 -3.49 -10.52
N ILE A 126 -17.90 -4.20 -9.42
CA ILE A 126 -18.23 -3.71 -8.08
C ILE A 126 -16.96 -3.19 -7.43
N ILE A 127 -16.96 -1.91 -7.06
CA ILE A 127 -15.87 -1.24 -6.34
C ILE A 127 -16.36 -0.98 -4.93
N GLU A 128 -15.67 -1.53 -3.93
CA GLU A 128 -15.99 -1.34 -2.51
C GLU A 128 -14.97 -0.41 -1.84
N GLY A 129 -15.41 0.31 -0.82
CA GLY A 129 -14.57 1.24 -0.10
C GLY A 129 -15.25 1.98 1.05
N TYR A 130 -14.77 3.19 1.33
CA TYR A 130 -15.31 4.12 2.31
C TYR A 130 -15.43 5.52 1.70
N ASN A 131 -16.43 6.28 2.17
CA ASN A 131 -16.72 7.67 1.79
C ASN A 131 -16.88 7.87 0.26
N LEU A 132 -17.56 6.94 -0.41
CA LEU A 132 -17.74 6.92 -1.87
C LEU A 132 -19.07 7.56 -2.35
N GLU A 133 -19.90 8.09 -1.46
CA GLU A 133 -21.27 8.55 -1.75
C GLU A 133 -21.36 9.71 -2.76
N ASN A 134 -20.30 10.50 -2.91
CA ASN A 134 -20.24 11.64 -3.83
C ASN A 134 -19.25 11.38 -4.99
N SER A 135 -19.10 10.12 -5.39
CA SER A 135 -18.25 9.76 -6.52
C SER A 135 -18.85 10.27 -7.82
N GLU A 136 -18.04 10.96 -8.63
CA GLU A 136 -18.44 11.54 -9.92
C GLU A 136 -17.83 10.76 -11.08
N GLU A 137 -16.59 10.31 -10.93
CA GLU A 137 -15.84 9.64 -11.99
C GLU A 137 -15.05 8.44 -11.47
N VAL A 138 -15.02 7.37 -12.25
CA VAL A 138 -14.11 6.24 -12.04
C VAL A 138 -13.11 6.21 -13.18
N HIS A 139 -11.83 6.26 -12.83
CA HIS A 139 -10.71 6.33 -13.76
C HIS A 139 -10.00 4.98 -13.83
N PHE A 140 -9.74 4.53 -15.05
CA PHE A 140 -9.13 3.23 -15.35
C PHE A 140 -7.84 3.46 -16.15
N GLY A 141 -6.70 3.35 -15.47
CA GLY A 141 -5.37 3.41 -16.09
C GLY A 141 -4.95 2.04 -16.62
N HIS A 142 -4.36 2.01 -17.82
CA HIS A 142 -3.76 0.82 -18.42
C HIS A 142 -2.38 1.17 -18.99
N PRO A 143 -1.34 0.33 -18.83
CA PRO A 143 0.02 0.65 -19.29
C PRO A 143 0.14 0.94 -20.80
N HIS A 144 -0.75 0.39 -21.62
CA HIS A 144 -0.76 0.56 -23.09
C HIS A 144 -1.74 1.64 -23.58
N LEU A 145 -2.41 2.36 -22.68
CA LEU A 145 -3.27 3.50 -23.01
C LEU A 145 -2.59 4.79 -22.56
N GLU A 146 -2.58 5.80 -23.44
CA GLU A 146 -1.98 7.10 -23.13
C GLU A 146 -2.81 7.87 -22.09
N ASN A 147 -4.14 7.79 -22.22
CA ASN A 147 -5.09 8.42 -21.30
C ASN A 147 -5.91 7.33 -20.59
N PRO A 148 -6.24 7.54 -19.30
CA PRO A 148 -7.15 6.63 -18.59
C PRO A 148 -8.55 6.66 -19.23
N ILE A 149 -9.24 5.54 -19.16
CA ILE A 149 -10.67 5.48 -19.49
C ILE A 149 -11.43 6.06 -18.29
N VAL A 150 -12.34 7.00 -18.55
CA VAL A 150 -13.14 7.65 -17.51
C VAL A 150 -14.59 7.28 -17.68
N LEU A 151 -15.19 6.72 -16.63
CA LEU A 151 -16.62 6.41 -16.57
C LEU A 151 -17.32 7.36 -15.61
N THR A 152 -18.41 7.96 -16.09
CA THR A 152 -19.28 8.89 -15.33
C THR A 152 -20.67 8.32 -15.06
N ASN A 153 -21.07 7.27 -15.79
CA ASN A 153 -22.36 6.60 -15.61
C ASN A 153 -22.29 5.57 -14.47
N LEU A 154 -22.13 6.06 -13.25
CA LEU A 154 -22.02 5.24 -12.05
C LEU A 154 -23.40 4.75 -11.60
N LYS A 155 -23.47 3.50 -11.16
CA LYS A 155 -24.66 2.83 -10.62
C LYS A 155 -24.46 2.51 -9.14
N ASP A 156 -25.55 2.40 -8.39
CA ASP A 156 -25.55 1.99 -6.98
C ASP A 156 -24.49 2.71 -6.11
N VAL A 157 -24.29 4.01 -6.33
CA VAL A 157 -23.31 4.81 -5.59
C VAL A 157 -23.78 4.98 -4.15
N SER A 158 -22.93 4.57 -3.22
CA SER A 158 -23.15 4.66 -1.78
C SER A 158 -21.82 4.93 -1.07
N ALA A 159 -21.84 5.16 0.23
CA ALA A 159 -20.62 5.38 1.00
C ALA A 159 -19.63 4.21 0.95
N THR A 160 -20.10 3.00 0.65
CA THR A 160 -19.29 1.78 0.69
C THR A 160 -19.12 1.07 -0.64
N GLN A 161 -19.84 1.49 -1.68
CA GLN A 161 -19.88 0.76 -2.94
C GLN A 161 -20.20 1.69 -4.12
N ILE A 162 -19.59 1.39 -5.25
CA ILE A 162 -19.92 1.91 -6.58
C ILE A 162 -20.02 0.71 -7.53
N ARG A 163 -20.96 0.76 -8.46
CA ARG A 163 -21.05 -0.19 -9.57
C ARG A 163 -20.86 0.55 -10.89
N VAL A 164 -20.08 -0.02 -11.80
CA VAL A 164 -19.85 0.52 -13.15
C VAL A 164 -19.89 -0.59 -14.19
N THR A 165 -20.43 -0.34 -15.39
CA THR A 165 -20.33 -1.31 -16.49
C THR A 165 -19.03 -1.11 -17.25
N LEU A 166 -18.32 -2.19 -17.57
CA LEU A 166 -17.14 -2.13 -18.46
C LEU A 166 -17.56 -2.34 -19.92
N ASP A 167 -18.38 -1.45 -20.47
CA ASP A 167 -18.93 -1.55 -21.82
C ASP A 167 -18.11 -0.77 -22.87
N GLY A 168 -18.28 -1.13 -24.13
CA GLY A 168 -17.64 -0.46 -25.26
C GLY A 168 -16.35 -1.11 -25.76
N ILE A 169 -15.65 -0.41 -26.65
CA ILE A 169 -14.49 -0.94 -27.40
C ILE A 169 -13.13 -0.38 -26.93
N GLN A 170 -13.14 0.50 -25.94
CA GLN A 170 -11.95 1.18 -25.42
C GLN A 170 -11.06 0.29 -24.52
N TRP A 171 -11.58 -0.86 -24.11
CA TRP A 171 -10.91 -1.78 -23.19
C TRP A 171 -9.87 -2.65 -23.91
N LEU A 172 -8.78 -2.95 -23.21
CA LEU A 172 -7.74 -3.90 -23.58
C LEU A 172 -7.73 -5.07 -22.60
N ALA A 173 -7.29 -6.25 -23.02
CA ALA A 173 -7.03 -7.32 -22.05
C ALA A 173 -5.77 -6.99 -21.24
N GLY A 174 -5.76 -7.27 -19.93
CA GLY A 174 -4.60 -6.97 -19.08
C GLY A 174 -4.96 -6.38 -17.72
N PHE A 175 -3.97 -5.86 -17.01
CA PHE A 175 -4.17 -5.25 -15.69
C PHE A 175 -4.54 -3.77 -15.79
N TYR A 176 -5.62 -3.40 -15.10
CA TYR A 176 -6.05 -2.01 -14.93
C TYR A 176 -5.80 -1.53 -13.52
N THR A 177 -5.47 -0.24 -13.39
CA THR A 177 -5.43 0.48 -12.12
C THR A 177 -6.64 1.40 -12.02
N VAL A 178 -7.37 1.33 -10.91
CA VAL A 178 -8.60 2.10 -10.68
C VAL A 178 -8.40 3.14 -9.60
N THR A 179 -8.89 4.34 -9.86
CA THR A 179 -9.07 5.41 -8.87
C THR A 179 -10.46 6.02 -9.02
N VAL A 180 -11.00 6.55 -7.93
CA VAL A 180 -12.30 7.22 -7.93
C VAL A 180 -12.11 8.69 -7.55
N HIS A 181 -12.76 9.57 -8.30
CA HIS A 181 -12.86 11.00 -8.00
C HIS A 181 -14.14 11.26 -7.23
N VAL A 182 -14.00 11.73 -5.99
CA VAL A 182 -15.08 12.01 -5.05
C VAL A 182 -15.16 13.50 -4.78
N SER A 183 -16.35 14.06 -4.88
CA SER A 183 -16.63 15.47 -4.60
C SER A 183 -16.82 15.69 -3.10
N GLU A 184 -15.97 16.49 -2.48
CA GLU A 184 -16.02 16.79 -1.05
C GLU A 184 -15.81 18.30 -0.80
N SER A 185 -16.84 18.97 -0.27
CA SER A 185 -16.78 20.40 0.11
C SER A 185 -16.28 21.33 -1.01
N GLY A 186 -16.69 21.06 -2.26
CA GLY A 186 -16.29 21.83 -3.44
C GLY A 186 -14.86 21.54 -3.93
N ARG A 187 -14.23 20.45 -3.46
CA ARG A 187 -12.94 19.96 -3.93
C ARG A 187 -13.05 18.52 -4.39
N THR A 188 -12.31 18.16 -5.43
CA THR A 188 -12.18 16.76 -5.85
C THR A 188 -11.11 16.07 -5.02
N ARG A 189 -11.48 14.93 -4.42
CA ARG A 189 -10.59 13.98 -3.75
C ARG A 189 -10.38 12.78 -4.63
N ILE A 190 -9.15 12.27 -4.66
CA ILE A 190 -8.79 11.04 -5.37
C ILE A 190 -8.52 9.97 -4.33
N THR A 191 -9.09 8.78 -4.50
CA THR A 191 -8.86 7.63 -3.63
C THR A 191 -7.42 7.09 -3.77
N ASN A 192 -7.06 6.12 -2.92
CA ASN A 192 -5.97 5.20 -3.27
C ASN A 192 -6.29 4.45 -4.58
N SER A 193 -5.24 3.90 -5.21
CA SER A 193 -5.36 3.09 -6.41
C SER A 193 -5.46 1.60 -6.07
N MET A 194 -6.24 0.85 -6.83
CA MET A 194 -6.27 -0.62 -6.78
C MET A 194 -6.14 -1.22 -8.17
N THR A 195 -5.52 -2.40 -8.27
CA THR A 195 -5.30 -3.09 -9.53
C THR A 195 -6.23 -4.31 -9.67
N PHE A 196 -6.75 -4.54 -10.86
CA PHE A 196 -7.50 -5.76 -11.19
C PHE A 196 -7.15 -6.29 -12.59
N PRO A 197 -7.23 -7.61 -12.81
CA PRO A 197 -7.09 -8.19 -14.14
C PRO A 197 -8.42 -8.10 -14.92
N LEU A 198 -8.40 -7.52 -16.11
CA LEU A 198 -9.47 -7.65 -17.10
C LEU A 198 -9.14 -8.85 -18.00
N VAL A 199 -9.86 -9.94 -17.79
CA VAL A 199 -9.58 -11.25 -18.36
C VAL A 199 -9.93 -11.27 -19.86
N PRO A 200 -9.03 -11.75 -20.73
CA PRO A 200 -9.36 -11.97 -22.13
C PRO A 200 -10.35 -13.14 -22.26
N GLU A 201 -11.48 -12.88 -22.89
CA GLU A 201 -12.36 -13.90 -23.43
C GLU A 201 -11.86 -14.31 -24.81
N VAL A 202 -11.70 -15.62 -24.97
CA VAL A 202 -11.22 -16.22 -26.19
C VAL A 202 -12.36 -17.01 -26.80
N THR A 203 -12.61 -16.77 -28.07
CA THR A 203 -13.40 -17.69 -28.88
C THR A 203 -12.46 -18.26 -29.93
N ALA A 204 -12.25 -19.57 -29.87
CA ALA A 204 -11.75 -20.28 -31.04
C ALA A 204 -12.99 -20.52 -31.91
N PRO A 205 -13.03 -20.07 -33.18
CA PRO A 205 -14.02 -20.62 -34.10
C PRO A 205 -13.92 -22.16 -34.06
N GLU A 206 -14.99 -22.90 -34.35
CA GLU A 206 -14.97 -24.37 -34.40
C GLU A 206 -13.93 -24.84 -35.44
N VAL A 207 -12.65 -24.88 -35.05
CA VAL A 207 -11.55 -25.35 -35.88
C VAL A 207 -11.59 -26.87 -35.77
N THR A 208 -12.46 -27.48 -36.56
CA THR A 208 -12.73 -28.93 -36.52
C THR A 208 -11.66 -29.75 -37.23
N ALA A 209 -10.72 -29.14 -37.95
CA ALA A 209 -9.49 -29.79 -38.41
C ALA A 209 -8.52 -28.73 -38.93
N ILE A 210 -7.34 -28.59 -38.32
CA ILE A 210 -6.20 -28.02 -39.05
C ILE A 210 -5.67 -29.14 -39.95
N THR A 211 -6.23 -29.28 -41.15
CA THR A 211 -5.66 -30.15 -42.18
C THR A 211 -4.42 -29.44 -42.74
N ILE A 212 -3.25 -29.83 -42.25
CA ILE A 212 -1.95 -29.44 -42.82
C ILE A 212 -1.86 -30.18 -44.16
N PRO A 213 -1.99 -29.51 -45.34
CA PRO A 213 -0.85 -28.87 -46.02
C PRO A 213 -1.23 -27.80 -47.09
N GLU A 214 -1.26 -26.50 -46.76
CA GLU A 214 -0.99 -25.31 -47.63
C GLU A 214 -1.37 -24.04 -46.84
N PRO A 215 -0.76 -22.88 -47.12
CA PRO A 215 -0.12 -22.04 -46.11
C PRO A 215 -1.06 -21.68 -44.94
N GLY A 216 -0.90 -22.17 -43.72
CA GLY A 216 0.14 -23.02 -43.15
C GLY A 216 0.05 -22.87 -41.65
N ASN A 217 -0.03 -23.96 -40.89
CA ASN A 217 0.25 -24.06 -39.45
C ASN A 217 -0.13 -22.84 -38.59
N ARG A 218 -1.30 -22.25 -38.80
CA ARG A 218 -1.73 -21.02 -38.13
C ARG A 218 -3.06 -21.24 -37.44
N LEU A 219 -3.11 -20.93 -36.15
CA LEU A 219 -4.35 -20.88 -35.36
C LEU A 219 -4.74 -19.43 -35.16
N THR A 220 -5.95 -19.06 -35.57
CA THR A 220 -6.50 -17.72 -35.34
C THR A 220 -7.52 -17.77 -34.22
N LEU A 221 -7.38 -16.87 -33.24
CA LEU A 221 -8.26 -16.73 -32.10
C LEU A 221 -8.83 -15.32 -32.05
N THR A 222 -10.10 -15.20 -31.67
CA THR A 222 -10.71 -13.90 -31.37
C THR A 222 -10.56 -13.60 -29.89
N CYS A 223 -9.99 -12.44 -29.56
CA CYS A 223 -9.80 -11.94 -28.20
C CYS A 223 -10.74 -10.76 -27.92
N LYS A 224 -11.43 -10.82 -26.78
CA LYS A 224 -12.30 -9.75 -26.27
C LYS A 224 -12.07 -9.55 -24.76
N PRO A 225 -11.72 -8.35 -24.27
CA PRO A 225 -11.33 -7.16 -25.04
C PRO A 225 -10.12 -7.40 -25.95
N GLY A 226 -9.94 -6.53 -26.94
CA GLY A 226 -8.82 -6.65 -27.88
C GLY A 226 -7.47 -6.39 -27.21
N VAL A 227 -6.41 -6.52 -27.98
CA VAL A 227 -5.04 -6.23 -27.55
C VAL A 227 -4.43 -5.17 -28.44
N LYS A 228 -3.36 -4.54 -27.96
CA LYS A 228 -2.63 -3.48 -28.64
C LYS A 228 -1.17 -3.88 -28.82
N GLU A 229 -0.51 -3.28 -29.81
CA GLU A 229 0.94 -3.41 -29.97
C GLU A 229 1.68 -3.08 -28.67
N GLY A 230 2.72 -3.86 -28.38
CA GLY A 230 3.52 -3.79 -27.17
C GLY A 230 3.08 -4.74 -26.06
N GLN A 231 1.83 -5.25 -26.11
CA GLN A 231 1.38 -6.23 -25.12
C GLN A 231 2.05 -7.60 -25.34
N GLN A 232 2.38 -8.28 -24.25
CA GLN A 232 2.90 -9.63 -24.29
C GLN A 232 1.75 -10.64 -24.40
N VAL A 233 1.56 -11.16 -25.60
CA VAL A 233 0.46 -12.08 -25.91
C VAL A 233 1.01 -13.46 -26.23
N ALA A 234 0.49 -14.50 -25.56
CA ALA A 234 0.86 -15.88 -25.81
C ALA A 234 -0.36 -16.80 -25.83
N LEU A 235 -0.43 -17.67 -26.83
CA LEU A 235 -1.32 -18.82 -26.87
C LEU A 235 -0.74 -19.93 -26.01
N LEU A 236 -1.53 -20.43 -25.06
CA LEU A 236 -1.18 -21.59 -24.25
C LEU A 236 -1.94 -22.82 -24.79
N LEU A 237 -1.19 -23.82 -25.26
CA LEU A 237 -1.71 -25.10 -25.73
C LEU A 237 -1.01 -26.23 -24.99
N GLY A 238 -1.71 -26.92 -24.10
CA GLY A 238 -1.09 -27.92 -23.23
C GLY A 238 -0.01 -27.29 -22.34
N ASP A 239 1.23 -27.74 -22.52
CA ASP A 239 2.45 -27.26 -21.87
C ASP A 239 3.23 -26.21 -22.68
N LEU A 240 2.78 -25.90 -23.91
CA LEU A 240 3.42 -24.93 -24.79
C LEU A 240 2.86 -23.52 -24.61
N ALA A 241 3.74 -22.53 -24.66
CA ALA A 241 3.41 -21.11 -24.78
C ALA A 241 3.96 -20.57 -26.11
N ILE A 242 3.06 -20.19 -27.01
CA ILE A 242 3.38 -19.74 -28.37
C ILE A 242 3.12 -18.24 -28.43
N PRO A 243 4.14 -17.39 -28.62
CA PRO A 243 3.94 -15.94 -28.66
C PRO A 243 3.15 -15.50 -29.90
N SER A 244 2.34 -14.46 -29.74
CA SER A 244 1.71 -13.76 -30.87
C SER A 244 2.75 -12.95 -31.64
N GLN A 245 2.57 -12.86 -32.95
CA GLN A 245 3.31 -11.93 -33.80
C GLN A 245 2.34 -10.82 -34.22
N PHE A 246 2.50 -9.63 -33.64
CA PHE A 246 1.76 -8.47 -34.11
C PHE A 246 2.20 -8.14 -35.54
N PRO A 247 1.24 -7.88 -36.46
CA PRO A 247 1.59 -7.40 -37.78
C PRO A 247 2.33 -6.07 -37.68
N THR A 248 3.34 -5.86 -38.52
CA THR A 248 4.05 -4.58 -38.59
C THR A 248 3.03 -3.45 -38.85
N PRO A 249 3.07 -2.34 -38.10
CA PRO A 249 2.08 -1.27 -38.24
C PRO A 249 2.05 -0.75 -39.68
N GLN A 250 0.88 -0.80 -40.32
CA GLN A 250 0.67 -0.18 -41.63
C GLN A 250 0.26 1.30 -41.53
N SER A 251 -0.05 1.78 -40.33
CA SER A 251 -0.40 3.17 -40.01
C SER A 251 0.21 3.61 -38.67
N GLN A 252 0.26 4.92 -38.43
CA GLN A 252 0.77 5.50 -37.17
C GLN A 252 -0.19 5.28 -35.97
N ASP A 253 -1.45 4.98 -36.24
CA ASP A 253 -2.41 4.68 -35.18
C ASP A 253 -2.30 3.20 -34.75
N PRO A 254 -2.04 2.91 -33.47
CA PRO A 254 -1.97 1.54 -32.98
C PRO A 254 -3.36 0.89 -33.06
N ILE A 255 -3.45 -0.17 -33.86
CA ILE A 255 -4.70 -0.89 -34.13
C ILE A 255 -5.06 -1.74 -32.91
N LEU A 256 -6.30 -1.64 -32.46
CA LEU A 256 -6.92 -2.61 -31.56
C LEU A 256 -7.07 -3.94 -32.33
N GLU A 257 -6.20 -4.90 -32.04
CA GLU A 257 -6.24 -6.21 -32.67
C GLU A 257 -7.14 -7.15 -31.87
N LYS A 258 -8.08 -7.79 -32.56
CA LYS A 258 -8.97 -8.80 -31.97
C LYS A 258 -8.66 -10.18 -32.49
N ASN A 259 -8.09 -10.30 -33.70
CA ASN A 259 -7.81 -11.57 -34.35
C ASN A 259 -6.32 -11.88 -34.23
N LEU A 260 -5.99 -12.80 -33.34
CA LEU A 260 -4.62 -13.17 -33.03
C LEU A 260 -4.25 -14.45 -33.74
N THR A 261 -3.18 -14.41 -34.53
CA THR A 261 -2.74 -15.57 -35.30
C THR A 261 -1.43 -16.12 -34.76
N PHE A 262 -1.41 -17.41 -34.48
CA PHE A 262 -0.29 -18.12 -33.85
C PHE A 262 0.25 -19.22 -34.74
N ASN A 263 1.57 -19.37 -34.80
CA ASN A 263 2.20 -20.47 -35.52
C ASN A 263 2.23 -21.75 -34.67
N VAL A 264 1.46 -22.76 -35.10
CA VAL A 264 1.31 -24.06 -34.42
C VAL A 264 2.06 -25.20 -35.13
N SER A 265 3.06 -24.89 -35.97
CA SER A 265 3.80 -25.88 -36.77
C SER A 265 4.45 -26.99 -35.97
N ASN A 266 4.91 -26.66 -34.75
CA ASN A 266 5.66 -27.55 -33.89
C ASN A 266 4.79 -28.16 -32.77
N VAL A 267 3.46 -28.03 -32.88
CA VAL A 267 2.53 -28.60 -31.89
C VAL A 267 2.23 -30.05 -32.27
N THR A 268 2.36 -30.94 -31.31
CA THR A 268 2.03 -32.36 -31.51
C THR A 268 0.54 -32.52 -31.83
N PRO A 269 0.15 -33.36 -32.80
CA PRO A 269 -1.26 -33.62 -33.07
C PRO A 269 -2.02 -34.10 -31.83
N GLY A 270 -3.24 -33.60 -31.63
CA GLY A 270 -4.06 -33.87 -30.47
C GLY A 270 -5.15 -32.84 -30.26
N THR A 271 -6.01 -33.07 -29.26
CA THR A 271 -7.04 -32.12 -28.83
C THR A 271 -6.55 -31.34 -27.62
N TYR A 272 -6.62 -30.02 -27.69
CA TYR A 272 -6.11 -29.10 -26.69
C TYR A 272 -7.19 -28.14 -26.21
N VAL A 273 -7.09 -27.77 -24.93
CA VAL A 273 -7.80 -26.60 -24.39
C VAL A 273 -6.96 -25.36 -24.70
N VAL A 274 -7.57 -24.42 -25.39
CA VAL A 274 -7.00 -23.14 -25.80
C VAL A 274 -7.08 -22.16 -24.64
N ARG A 275 -5.96 -21.52 -24.30
CA ARG A 275 -5.96 -20.34 -23.43
C ARG A 275 -5.11 -19.24 -24.03
N LEU A 276 -5.43 -18.00 -23.69
CA LEU A 276 -4.65 -16.83 -24.06
C LEU A 276 -4.09 -16.19 -22.78
N ARG A 277 -2.81 -15.82 -22.81
CA ARG A 277 -2.18 -14.97 -21.81
C ARG A 277 -1.89 -13.62 -22.42
N VAL A 278 -2.37 -12.54 -21.79
CA VAL A 278 -2.08 -11.16 -22.18
C VAL A 278 -1.51 -10.41 -20.98
N ASP A 279 -0.26 -9.96 -21.06
CA ASP A 279 0.45 -9.25 -19.98
C ASP A 279 0.38 -9.97 -18.62
N GLY A 280 0.41 -11.30 -18.66
CA GLY A 280 0.32 -12.16 -17.47
C GLY A 280 -1.10 -12.50 -17.00
N VAL A 281 -2.15 -11.97 -17.63
CA VAL A 281 -3.54 -12.34 -17.36
C VAL A 281 -3.98 -13.49 -18.26
N ASP A 282 -4.41 -14.61 -17.65
CA ASP A 282 -4.87 -15.81 -18.36
C ASP A 282 -6.38 -15.78 -18.61
N SER A 283 -6.79 -16.18 -19.81
CA SER A 283 -8.18 -16.49 -20.12
C SER A 283 -8.67 -17.69 -19.32
N VAL A 284 -9.97 -17.73 -19.01
CA VAL A 284 -10.58 -18.81 -18.23
C VAL A 284 -11.36 -19.79 -19.13
N PRO A 285 -10.86 -21.04 -19.33
CA PRO A 285 -11.50 -22.03 -20.19
C PRO A 285 -12.53 -22.90 -19.49
N ILE A 286 -12.92 -22.56 -18.27
CA ILE A 286 -13.82 -23.37 -17.46
C ILE A 286 -15.23 -22.83 -17.59
N ASP A 287 -16.17 -23.71 -17.89
CA ASP A 287 -17.61 -23.48 -17.75
C ASP A 287 -18.05 -23.82 -16.33
N PHE A 288 -18.26 -22.77 -15.53
CA PHE A 288 -18.71 -22.90 -14.15
C PHE A 288 -20.23 -23.11 -14.01
N SER A 289 -20.99 -23.11 -15.12
CA SER A 289 -22.42 -23.43 -15.10
C SER A 289 -22.69 -24.94 -15.03
N LYS A 290 -21.69 -25.78 -15.36
CA LYS A 290 -21.76 -27.24 -15.28
C LYS A 290 -21.42 -27.76 -13.88
N GLN A 291 -21.98 -28.91 -13.52
CA GLN A 291 -21.64 -29.66 -12.30
C GLN A 291 -21.32 -31.12 -12.63
N PRO A 292 -20.06 -31.57 -12.50
CA PRO A 292 -18.87 -30.78 -12.15
C PRO A 292 -18.52 -29.72 -13.22
N PRO A 293 -17.68 -28.71 -12.91
CA PRO A 293 -17.20 -27.77 -13.93
C PRO A 293 -16.44 -28.48 -15.05
N GLU A 294 -16.63 -28.03 -16.29
CA GLU A 294 -16.05 -28.62 -17.50
C GLU A 294 -15.27 -27.55 -18.31
N PHE A 295 -14.48 -27.97 -19.30
CA PHE A 295 -13.88 -27.02 -20.24
C PHE A 295 -14.90 -26.55 -21.28
N LYS A 296 -14.88 -25.27 -21.60
CA LYS A 296 -15.75 -24.69 -22.64
C LYS A 296 -15.44 -25.34 -24.00
N GLU A 297 -16.49 -25.75 -24.73
CA GLU A 297 -16.33 -26.41 -26.03
C GLU A 297 -15.75 -25.47 -27.10
N ASP A 298 -16.10 -24.18 -27.04
CA ASP A 298 -15.59 -23.11 -27.93
C ASP A 298 -14.12 -22.72 -27.63
N GLN A 299 -13.48 -23.43 -26.70
CA GLN A 299 -12.06 -23.31 -26.40
C GLN A 299 -11.33 -24.66 -26.50
N LYS A 300 -11.87 -25.59 -27.30
CA LYS A 300 -11.17 -26.81 -27.69
C LYS A 300 -10.76 -26.73 -29.15
N VAL A 301 -9.54 -27.16 -29.45
CA VAL A 301 -9.03 -27.26 -30.82
C VAL A 301 -8.41 -28.63 -31.05
N THR A 302 -8.65 -29.21 -32.23
CA THR A 302 -7.99 -30.45 -32.67
C THR A 302 -6.96 -30.13 -33.73
N ILE A 303 -5.72 -30.50 -33.47
CA ILE A 303 -4.59 -30.38 -34.38
C ILE A 303 -4.33 -31.76 -34.97
N GLU A 304 -4.42 -31.88 -36.29
CA GLU A 304 -4.22 -33.15 -37.00
C GLU A 304 -2.81 -33.27 -37.56
N LYS A 305 -2.38 -34.51 -37.82
CA LYS A 305 -1.09 -34.78 -38.47
C LYS A 305 -1.23 -34.46 -39.97
N SER A 306 -0.24 -33.77 -40.54
CA SER A 306 -0.16 -33.54 -41.99
C SER A 306 -0.24 -34.88 -42.74
N SER A 307 -1.20 -35.00 -43.65
CA SER A 307 -1.20 -36.07 -44.63
C SER A 307 -0.11 -35.73 -45.64
N SER A 308 1.00 -36.47 -45.59
CA SER A 308 2.08 -36.43 -46.58
C SER A 308 1.67 -37.09 -47.88
#